data_AF-A0A6V7WN15-F1
#
_entry.id   AF-A0A6V7WN15-F1
#
_cell.length_a   1.000
_cell.length_b   1.000
_cell.length_c   1.000
_cell.angle_alpha   90.00
_cell.angle_beta   90.00
_cell.angle_gamma   90.00
#
_symmetry.space_group_name_H-M   'P 1'
#
loop_
_entity.id
_entity.type
_entity.pdbx_description
1 polymer ?
#
loop_
_entity_poly.entity_id
_entity_poly.type
_entity_poly.pdbx_seq_one_letter_code
_entity_poly.pdbx_strand_id
1 'polypeptide(L)'
;MSVKPQNCPNYSLYYFEIKCKFVQELYICKARMTINLKNCTTNKYIRYIANSAVIIHENAQSFTLSPVSFNNNDIFGCGLVYPPFNMNRSPYVFFTQNGKQIGKCLLLKDNPASYKAFVDVTCCSVKANFGNDLEDKPFKYDISKHSMQGCYGNLFYKFCCIDLPVLFFIILFGLKFK
;
A
#
# COMPACT_ATOMS: atom_id res chain seq x y z
N MET A 1 7.30 8.36 42.06
CA MET A 1 7.80 7.22 41.26
C MET A 1 7.81 7.64 39.80
N SER A 2 8.99 7.70 39.16
CA SER A 2 9.12 7.95 37.72
C SER A 2 8.67 6.69 36.99
N VAL A 3 7.57 6.80 36.22
CA VAL A 3 7.17 5.76 35.28
C VAL A 3 8.24 5.73 34.20
N LYS A 4 9.10 4.69 34.21
CA LYS A 4 10.02 4.44 33.10
C LYS A 4 9.17 4.38 31.82
N PRO A 5 9.51 5.13 30.75
CA PRO A 5 8.78 5.03 29.51
C PRO A 5 8.84 3.56 29.08
N GLN A 6 7.67 2.96 28.96
CA GLN A 6 7.53 1.63 28.41
C GLN A 6 8.21 1.69 27.04
N ASN A 7 9.26 0.89 26.85
CA ASN A 7 10.00 0.81 25.60
C ASN A 7 9.02 0.37 24.51
N CYS A 8 8.38 1.33 23.84
CA CYS A 8 7.53 1.04 22.70
C CYS A 8 8.47 0.58 21.58
N PRO A 9 8.35 -0.67 21.12
CA PRO A 9 9.11 -1.12 19.97
C PRO A 9 8.73 -0.23 18.78
N ASN A 10 9.71 0.45 18.19
CA ASN A 10 9.48 1.30 17.03
C ASN A 10 9.26 0.40 15.81
N TYR A 11 8.02 0.39 15.32
CA TYR A 11 7.71 -0.23 14.04
C TYR A 11 8.07 0.74 12.92
N SER A 12 8.51 0.21 11.79
CA SER A 12 8.72 1.00 10.58
C SER A 12 7.52 0.82 9.65
N LEU A 13 6.99 1.94 9.14
CA LEU A 13 5.91 1.95 8.16
C LEU A 13 6.38 2.62 6.88
N TYR A 14 6.19 1.90 5.77
CA TYR A 14 6.20 2.48 4.44
C TYR A 14 4.77 2.47 3.90
N TYR A 15 4.25 3.64 3.53
CA TYR A 15 2.87 3.79 3.06
C TYR A 15 2.81 4.75 1.88
N PHE A 16 1.98 4.44 0.89
CA PHE A 16 1.71 5.33 -0.24
C PHE A 16 0.26 5.21 -0.70
N GLU A 17 -0.25 6.27 -1.30
CA GLU A 17 -1.60 6.36 -1.86
C GLU A 17 -1.56 6.68 -3.36
N ILE A 18 -2.55 6.16 -4.08
CA ILE A 18 -2.78 6.37 -5.50
C ILE A 18 -4.22 6.82 -5.67
N LYS A 19 -4.41 8.05 -6.14
CA LYS A 19 -5.73 8.55 -6.56
C LYS A 19 -5.95 8.23 -8.03
N CYS A 20 -7.03 7.53 -8.34
CA CYS A 20 -7.37 7.13 -9.70
C CYS A 20 -8.29 8.15 -10.38
N LYS A 21 -8.09 8.44 -11.67
CA LYS A 21 -8.99 9.24 -12.50
C LYS A 21 -9.25 8.53 -13.83
N PHE A 22 -10.51 8.20 -14.10
CA PHE A 22 -10.90 7.47 -15.30
C PHE A 22 -10.82 8.38 -16.53
N VAL A 23 -10.40 7.79 -17.65
CA VAL A 23 -10.44 8.46 -18.95
C VAL A 23 -11.80 8.15 -19.57
N GLN A 24 -12.75 9.08 -19.49
CA GLN A 24 -14.13 8.90 -19.96
C GLN A 24 -14.24 8.67 -21.49
N GLU A 25 -13.20 9.02 -22.25
CA GLU A 25 -13.26 9.09 -23.71
C GLU A 25 -13.06 7.74 -24.42
N LEU A 26 -12.68 6.67 -23.69
CA LEU A 26 -12.37 5.37 -24.29
C LEU A 26 -13.42 4.31 -23.89
N TYR A 27 -14.57 4.33 -24.55
CA TYR A 27 -15.65 3.34 -24.37
C TYR A 27 -15.21 1.87 -24.54
N ILE A 28 -14.06 1.63 -25.17
CA ILE A 28 -13.59 0.29 -25.55
C ILE A 28 -12.80 -0.38 -24.41
N CYS A 29 -12.23 0.37 -23.48
CA CYS A 29 -11.34 -0.20 -22.47
C CYS A 29 -11.86 -0.02 -21.05
N LYS A 30 -11.98 -1.16 -20.34
CA LYS A 30 -12.33 -1.16 -18.92
C LYS A 30 -11.15 -0.62 -18.11
N ALA A 31 -11.39 0.43 -17.34
CA ALA A 31 -10.39 0.96 -16.42
C ALA A 31 -9.92 -0.14 -15.47
N ARG A 32 -8.60 -0.27 -15.32
CA ARG A 32 -7.96 -1.21 -14.41
C ARG A 32 -6.84 -0.50 -13.69
N MET A 33 -6.72 -0.77 -12.40
CA MET A 33 -5.62 -0.30 -11.59
C MET A 33 -5.22 -1.39 -10.61
N THR A 34 -3.91 -1.62 -10.50
CA THR A 34 -3.33 -2.55 -9.55
C THR A 34 -2.27 -1.84 -8.72
N ILE A 35 -2.38 -1.91 -7.39
CA ILE A 35 -1.33 -1.47 -6.47
C ILE A 35 -0.55 -2.68 -6.01
N ASN A 36 0.76 -2.62 -6.09
CA ASN A 36 1.61 -3.76 -5.82
C ASN A 36 2.84 -3.40 -4.98
N LEU A 37 3.34 -4.41 -4.28
CA LEU A 37 4.69 -4.44 -3.70
C LEU A 37 5.47 -5.58 -4.35
N LYS A 38 6.60 -5.25 -4.97
CA LYS A 38 7.52 -6.20 -5.57
C LYS A 38 8.61 -6.58 -4.58
N ASN A 39 8.69 -7.86 -4.22
CA ASN A 39 9.80 -8.41 -3.46
C ASN A 39 11.07 -8.37 -4.33
N CYS A 40 12.10 -7.62 -3.93
CA CYS A 40 13.31 -7.43 -4.73
C CYS A 40 14.20 -8.66 -4.77
N THR A 41 14.09 -9.56 -3.79
CA THR A 41 14.88 -10.78 -3.71
C THR A 41 14.27 -11.89 -4.57
N THR A 42 12.96 -12.12 -4.45
CA THR A 42 12.28 -13.25 -5.12
C THR A 42 11.65 -12.85 -6.45
N ASN A 43 11.60 -11.56 -6.78
CA ASN A 43 10.90 -11.00 -7.94
C ASN A 43 9.38 -11.31 -7.94
N LYS A 44 8.83 -11.75 -6.81
CA LYS A 44 7.39 -11.99 -6.59
C LYS A 44 6.67 -10.70 -6.21
N TYR A 45 5.35 -10.71 -6.32
CA TYR A 45 4.52 -9.54 -6.09
C TYR A 45 3.40 -9.85 -5.10
N ILE A 46 3.10 -8.88 -4.25
CA ILE A 46 1.84 -8.78 -3.53
C ILE A 46 1.02 -7.75 -4.28
N ARG A 47 -0.20 -8.10 -4.68
CA ARG A 47 -1.00 -7.29 -5.61
C ARG A 47 -2.39 -7.05 -5.05
N TYR A 48 -2.90 -5.84 -5.22
CA TYR A 48 -4.31 -5.54 -5.07
C TYR A 48 -4.87 -5.02 -6.39
N ILE A 49 -5.79 -5.77 -6.99
CA ILE A 49 -6.47 -5.46 -8.24
C ILE A 49 -7.79 -4.78 -7.91
N ALA A 50 -7.83 -3.45 -8.04
CA ALA A 50 -8.92 -2.63 -7.52
C ALA A 50 -10.27 -2.94 -8.19
N ASN A 51 -10.29 -3.05 -9.52
CA ASN A 51 -11.52 -3.27 -10.30
C ASN A 51 -12.16 -4.66 -10.07
N SER A 52 -11.41 -5.64 -9.58
CA SER A 52 -11.95 -6.97 -9.24
C SER A 52 -12.02 -7.21 -7.74
N ALA A 53 -11.59 -6.25 -6.92
CA ALA A 53 -11.50 -6.40 -5.46
C ALA A 53 -10.70 -7.65 -5.01
N VAL A 54 -9.64 -8.00 -5.75
CA VAL A 54 -8.82 -9.21 -5.47
C VAL A 54 -7.46 -8.81 -4.95
N ILE A 55 -7.04 -9.46 -3.87
CA ILE A 55 -5.67 -9.42 -3.35
C ILE A 55 -4.96 -10.72 -3.73
N ILE A 56 -3.74 -10.64 -4.25
CA ILE A 56 -2.89 -11.79 -4.57
C ILE A 56 -1.63 -11.71 -3.72
N HIS A 57 -1.35 -12.77 -2.97
CA HIS A 57 -0.17 -12.92 -2.14
C HIS A 57 1.02 -13.45 -2.96
N GLU A 58 2.23 -13.33 -2.43
CA GLU A 58 3.47 -13.71 -3.15
C GLU A 58 3.55 -15.21 -3.50
N ASN A 59 2.81 -16.05 -2.78
CA ASN A 59 2.69 -17.50 -3.03
C ASN A 59 1.53 -17.85 -4.00
N ALA A 60 1.04 -16.87 -4.75
CA ALA A 60 -0.09 -16.99 -5.68
C ALA A 60 -1.44 -17.33 -5.06
N GLN A 61 -1.57 -17.32 -3.72
CA GLN A 61 -2.88 -17.37 -3.07
C GLN A 61 -3.63 -16.06 -3.32
N SER A 62 -4.93 -16.14 -3.57
CA SER A 62 -5.77 -14.96 -3.80
C SER A 62 -6.93 -14.89 -2.82
N PHE A 63 -7.31 -13.67 -2.47
CA PHE A 63 -8.39 -13.36 -1.54
C PHE A 63 -9.31 -12.34 -2.19
N THR A 64 -10.58 -12.70 -2.35
CA THR A 64 -11.61 -11.77 -2.80
C THR A 64 -12.11 -10.99 -1.60
N LEU A 65 -12.12 -9.67 -1.73
CA LEU A 65 -12.71 -8.78 -0.73
C LEU A 65 -14.22 -8.74 -0.91
N SER A 66 -14.94 -8.32 0.14
CA SER A 66 -16.34 -7.90 -0.03
C SER A 66 -16.44 -6.87 -1.15
N PRO A 67 -17.55 -6.84 -1.91
CA PRO A 67 -17.69 -5.95 -3.05
C PRO A 67 -17.35 -4.50 -2.67
N VAL A 68 -16.26 -4.00 -3.24
CA VAL A 68 -15.86 -2.60 -3.16
C VAL A 68 -16.05 -1.99 -4.53
N SER A 69 -16.69 -0.82 -4.57
CA SER A 69 -16.84 -0.05 -5.80
C SER A 69 -15.48 0.47 -6.26
N PHE A 70 -15.19 0.40 -7.55
CA PHE A 70 -14.02 1.04 -8.15
C PHE A 70 -14.51 2.27 -8.93
N ASN A 71 -14.41 3.45 -8.31
CA ASN A 71 -14.99 4.69 -8.84
C ASN A 71 -13.91 5.70 -9.26
N ASN A 72 -14.35 6.67 -10.07
CA ASN A 72 -13.53 7.81 -10.43
C ASN A 72 -13.18 8.62 -9.16
N ASN A 73 -11.93 9.04 -9.05
CA ASN A 73 -11.36 9.75 -7.90
C ASN A 73 -11.18 8.94 -6.61
N ASP A 74 -11.44 7.63 -6.61
CA ASP A 74 -11.12 6.78 -5.47
C ASP A 74 -9.61 6.82 -5.17
N ILE A 75 -9.29 6.78 -3.88
CA ILE A 75 -7.93 6.77 -3.35
C ILE A 75 -7.65 5.39 -2.79
N PHE A 76 -6.57 4.78 -3.24
CA PHE A 76 -6.16 3.45 -2.85
C PHE A 76 -4.77 3.53 -2.22
N GLY A 77 -4.58 2.86 -1.10
CA GLY A 77 -3.31 2.89 -0.38
C GLY A 77 -2.77 1.49 -0.12
N CYS A 78 -1.45 1.43 0.04
CA CYS A 78 -0.74 0.21 0.38
C CYS A 78 0.29 0.54 1.45
N GLY A 79 0.23 -0.21 2.55
CA GLY A 79 1.14 -0.09 3.67
C GLY A 79 1.93 -1.37 3.88
N LEU A 80 3.22 -1.21 4.16
CA LEU A 80 4.15 -2.26 4.54
C LEU A 80 4.72 -1.92 5.90
N VAL A 81 4.56 -2.83 6.84
CA VAL A 81 4.99 -2.66 8.22
C VAL A 81 6.08 -3.67 8.53
N TYR A 82 7.22 -3.16 9.00
CA TYR A 82 8.30 -3.98 9.53
C TYR A 82 8.28 -3.92 11.06
N PRO A 83 8.26 -5.07 11.74
CA PRO A 83 8.49 -5.10 13.17
C PRO A 83 9.95 -4.73 13.48
N PRO A 84 10.23 -4.29 14.71
CA PRO A 84 11.60 -4.11 15.16
C PRO A 84 12.40 -5.40 15.03
N PHE A 85 13.69 -5.28 14.71
CA PHE A 85 14.59 -6.40 14.42
C PHE A 85 14.64 -7.49 15.51
N ASN A 86 14.49 -7.11 16.77
CA ASN A 86 14.53 -8.02 17.92
C ASN A 86 13.16 -8.64 18.28
N MET A 87 12.10 -8.35 17.52
CA MET A 87 10.80 -9.00 17.69
C MET A 87 10.69 -10.20 16.77
N ASN A 88 10.33 -11.36 17.34
CA ASN A 88 9.98 -12.56 16.56
C ASN A 88 8.58 -12.40 15.94
N ARG A 89 8.43 -11.41 15.05
CA ARG A 89 7.21 -11.09 14.31
C ARG A 89 7.55 -10.94 12.83
N SER A 90 6.62 -11.33 11.99
CA SER A 90 6.70 -11.14 10.55
C SER A 90 6.33 -9.71 10.15
N PRO A 91 6.97 -9.14 9.11
CA PRO A 91 6.43 -8.00 8.39
C PRO A 91 5.03 -8.30 7.86
N TYR A 92 4.25 -7.26 7.61
CA TYR A 92 2.92 -7.42 7.02
C TYR A 92 2.55 -6.30 6.06
N VAL A 93 1.66 -6.62 5.13
CA VAL A 93 1.08 -5.67 4.18
C VAL A 93 -0.39 -5.46 4.48
N PHE A 94 -0.87 -4.23 4.36
CA PHE A 94 -2.28 -3.90 4.39
C PHE A 94 -2.64 -2.98 3.24
N PHE A 95 -3.92 -2.97 2.88
CA PHE A 95 -4.45 -2.11 1.83
C PHE A 95 -5.55 -1.22 2.38
N THR A 96 -5.72 -0.07 1.76
CA THR A 96 -6.76 0.90 2.14
C THR A 96 -7.49 1.41 0.90
N GLN A 97 -8.75 1.75 1.07
CA GLN A 97 -9.52 2.49 0.08
C GLN A 97 -10.25 3.65 0.76
N ASN A 98 -10.13 4.84 0.19
CA ASN A 98 -10.77 6.07 0.66
C ASN A 98 -10.55 6.33 2.16
N GLY A 99 -9.33 6.05 2.64
CA GLY A 99 -8.93 6.26 4.04
C GLY A 99 -9.42 5.19 5.02
N LYS A 100 -9.92 4.04 4.54
CA LYS A 100 -10.29 2.90 5.38
C LYS A 100 -9.51 1.66 4.97
N GLN A 101 -9.07 0.87 5.95
CA GLN A 101 -8.44 -0.42 5.67
C GLN A 101 -9.46 -1.36 5.01
N ILE A 102 -9.01 -2.09 3.99
CA ILE A 102 -9.80 -3.12 3.30
C ILE A 102 -9.17 -4.48 3.51
N GLY A 103 -10.00 -5.49 3.77
CA GLY A 103 -9.54 -6.85 4.04
C GLY A 103 -8.70 -6.98 5.31
N LYS A 104 -8.02 -8.12 5.43
CA LYS A 104 -7.07 -8.42 6.52
C LYS A 104 -5.64 -8.09 6.07
N CYS A 105 -4.74 -7.84 7.01
CA CYS A 105 -3.31 -7.77 6.69
C CYS A 105 -2.80 -9.13 6.19
N LEU A 106 -1.79 -9.08 5.36
CA LEU A 106 -1.06 -10.22 4.83
C LEU A 106 0.26 -10.36 5.57
N LEU A 107 0.47 -11.45 6.31
CA LEU A 107 1.74 -11.75 6.96
C LEU A 107 2.76 -12.24 5.94
N LEU A 108 3.97 -11.67 5.97
CA LEU A 108 5.08 -12.04 5.08
C LEU A 108 5.95 -13.08 5.79
N LYS A 109 6.14 -14.25 5.17
CA LYS A 109 6.77 -15.41 5.84
C LYS A 109 8.30 -15.41 5.76
N ASP A 110 8.87 -14.64 4.84
CA ASP A 110 10.30 -14.69 4.54
C ASP A 110 11.07 -13.53 5.19
N ASN A 111 12.40 -13.71 5.29
CA ASN A 111 13.47 -12.78 5.73
C ASN A 111 13.18 -11.31 5.39
N PRO A 112 13.83 -10.29 5.99
CA PRO A 112 13.54 -8.88 5.70
C PRO A 112 13.91 -8.53 4.25
N ALA A 113 12.99 -8.84 3.33
CA ALA A 113 13.11 -8.55 1.93
C ALA A 113 12.84 -7.07 1.74
N SER A 114 13.60 -6.46 0.83
CA SER A 114 13.28 -5.12 0.36
C SER A 114 12.12 -5.20 -0.63
N TYR A 115 11.12 -4.35 -0.44
CA TYR A 115 9.99 -4.24 -1.36
C TYR A 115 10.05 -2.91 -2.11
N LYS A 116 9.61 -2.91 -3.36
CA LYS A 116 9.41 -1.71 -4.18
C LYS A 116 7.94 -1.53 -4.50
N ALA A 117 7.45 -0.30 -4.34
CA ALA A 117 6.11 0.06 -4.81
C ALA A 117 6.03 -0.04 -6.33
N PHE A 118 4.92 -0.57 -6.84
CA PHE A 118 4.68 -0.71 -8.26
C PHE A 118 3.19 -0.53 -8.54
N VAL A 119 2.84 0.22 -9.60
CA VAL A 119 1.46 0.55 -9.94
C VAL A 119 1.23 0.26 -11.41
N ASP A 120 0.25 -0.59 -11.70
CA ASP A 120 -0.18 -0.91 -13.06
C ASP A 120 -1.50 -0.21 -13.34
N VAL A 121 -1.60 0.50 -14.46
CA VAL A 121 -2.80 1.24 -14.86
C VAL A 121 -3.17 0.94 -16.30
N THR A 122 -4.48 0.87 -16.57
CA THR A 122 -5.03 0.78 -17.92
C THR A 122 -6.28 1.65 -17.96
N CYS A 123 -6.39 2.52 -18.96
CA CYS A 123 -7.53 3.42 -19.18
C CYS A 123 -7.94 4.26 -17.97
N CYS A 124 -6.95 4.58 -17.14
CA CYS A 124 -7.05 5.57 -16.09
C CYS A 124 -5.71 6.30 -15.97
N SER A 125 -5.78 7.53 -15.47
CA SER A 125 -4.62 8.28 -14.99
C SER A 125 -4.55 8.17 -13.48
N VAL A 126 -3.37 8.37 -12.91
CA VAL A 126 -3.17 8.30 -11.47
C VAL A 126 -2.36 9.47 -10.95
N LYS A 127 -2.64 9.88 -9.72
CA LYS A 127 -1.80 10.77 -8.93
C LYS A 127 -1.31 10.01 -7.70
N ALA A 128 0.01 9.89 -7.56
CA ALA A 128 0.61 9.23 -6.42
C ALA A 128 0.93 10.22 -5.29
N ASN A 129 0.80 9.75 -4.06
CA ASN A 129 1.26 10.41 -2.84
C ASN A 129 2.13 9.42 -2.06
N PHE A 130 3.43 9.70 -1.98
CA PHE A 130 4.41 8.89 -1.25
C PHE A 130 4.73 9.46 0.15
N GLY A 131 4.05 10.53 0.57
CA GLY A 131 4.25 11.15 1.88
C GLY A 131 5.37 12.20 1.94
N ASN A 132 5.88 12.66 0.79
CA ASN A 132 6.94 13.69 0.75
C ASN A 132 6.50 15.07 1.27
N ASP A 133 5.19 15.31 1.38
CA ASP A 133 4.59 16.60 1.73
C ASP A 133 3.26 16.35 2.45
N LEU A 134 3.32 16.02 3.73
CA LEU A 134 2.14 15.67 4.53
C LEU A 134 1.37 16.88 5.04
N GLU A 135 1.97 18.06 5.03
CA GLU A 135 1.30 19.31 5.43
C GLU A 135 0.30 19.75 4.35
N ASP A 136 0.73 19.84 3.09
CA ASP A 136 -0.15 20.25 2.00
C ASP A 136 -0.91 19.08 1.36
N LYS A 137 -0.35 17.86 1.43
CA LYS A 137 -0.91 16.64 0.81
C LYS A 137 -0.97 15.49 1.82
N PRO A 138 -1.77 15.61 2.89
CA PRO A 138 -1.93 14.53 3.86
C PRO A 138 -2.49 13.27 3.19
N PHE A 139 -2.12 12.12 3.75
CA PHE A 139 -2.79 10.87 3.39
C PHE A 139 -4.27 10.92 3.74
N LYS A 140 -5.10 10.27 2.92
CA LYS A 140 -6.51 10.05 3.25
C LYS A 140 -6.65 9.06 4.41
N TYR A 141 -5.78 8.07 4.50
CA TYR A 141 -5.70 7.15 5.63
C TYR A 141 -4.91 7.77 6.80
N ASP A 142 -5.50 7.71 8.00
CA ASP A 142 -4.85 8.18 9.21
C ASP A 142 -3.88 7.12 9.75
N ILE A 143 -2.62 7.18 9.29
CA ILE A 143 -1.56 6.26 9.68
C ILE A 143 -1.26 6.29 11.19
N SER A 144 -1.57 7.40 11.88
CA SER A 144 -1.36 7.52 13.34
C SER A 144 -2.30 6.64 14.15
N LYS A 145 -3.47 6.31 13.56
CA LYS A 145 -4.48 5.41 14.13
C LYS A 145 -4.32 3.97 13.65
N HIS A 146 -3.28 3.67 12.86
CA HIS A 146 -3.08 2.31 12.39
C HIS A 146 -2.85 1.37 13.58
N SER A 147 -3.70 0.38 13.69
CA SER A 147 -3.62 -0.71 14.65
C SER A 147 -3.75 -2.01 13.88
N MET A 148 -3.16 -3.10 14.37
CA MET A 148 -3.25 -4.43 13.73
C MET A 148 -4.66 -5.05 13.90
N GLN A 149 -5.70 -4.35 13.48
CA GLN A 149 -7.05 -4.92 13.43
C GLN A 149 -7.11 -5.98 12.33
N GLY A 150 -7.48 -7.21 12.72
CA GLY A 150 -7.68 -8.34 11.81
C GLY A 150 -6.47 -9.27 11.61
N CYS A 151 -5.36 -9.02 12.31
CA CYS A 151 -4.07 -9.69 12.08
C CYS A 151 -3.55 -10.41 13.35
N TYR A 152 -4.45 -10.69 14.31
CA TYR A 152 -4.28 -11.11 15.72
C TYR A 152 -4.22 -9.94 16.73
N GLY A 153 -5.36 -9.69 17.42
CA GLY A 153 -5.46 -8.81 18.60
C GLY A 153 -5.29 -7.31 18.35
N ASN A 154 -6.01 -6.46 19.11
CA ASN A 154 -5.83 -5.01 19.05
C ASN A 154 -4.49 -4.62 19.68
N LEU A 155 -3.51 -4.20 18.86
CA LEU A 155 -2.26 -3.60 19.30
C LEU A 155 -2.05 -2.27 18.56
N PHE A 156 -1.72 -1.23 19.32
CA PHE A 156 -1.38 0.11 18.82
C PHE A 156 0.15 0.23 18.69
N TYR A 157 0.61 0.86 17.60
CA TYR A 157 2.04 1.06 17.34
C TYR A 157 2.34 2.53 17.07
N LYS A 158 3.57 2.94 17.43
CA LYS A 158 4.15 4.21 16.99
C LYS A 158 5.03 3.90 15.78
N PHE A 159 4.77 4.56 14.66
CA PHE A 159 5.51 4.38 13.42
C PHE A 159 6.61 5.43 13.26
N CYS A 160 7.78 5.01 12.80
CA CYS A 160 8.79 5.90 12.23
C CYS A 160 8.64 5.88 10.70
N CYS A 161 8.39 7.03 10.08
CA CYS A 161 8.36 7.16 8.63
C CYS A 161 9.79 7.01 8.09
N ILE A 162 9.97 6.17 7.07
CA ILE A 162 11.25 6.02 6.37
C ILE A 162 11.20 6.87 5.11
N ASP A 163 12.01 7.93 5.06
CA ASP A 163 12.27 8.67 3.82
C ASP A 163 13.21 7.84 2.95
N LEU A 164 12.65 7.13 1.95
CA LEU A 164 13.46 6.48 0.92
C LEU A 164 13.74 7.49 -0.20
N PRO A 165 15.01 7.76 -0.57
CA PRO A 165 15.32 8.57 -1.75
C PRO A 165 14.89 7.81 -3.00
N VAL A 166 13.81 8.28 -3.64
CA VAL A 166 13.20 7.54 -4.75
C VAL A 166 13.91 7.80 -6.07
N LEU A 167 14.65 6.80 -6.56
CA LEU A 167 15.09 6.72 -7.94
C LEU A 167 13.92 6.15 -8.79
N PHE A 168 13.02 7.00 -9.25
CA PHE A 168 11.92 6.60 -10.15
C PHE A 168 12.43 6.50 -11.61
N PHE A 169 12.38 5.30 -12.20
CA PHE A 169 12.28 5.15 -13.65
C PHE A 169 10.79 5.20 -14.02
N ILE A 170 10.32 6.35 -14.50
CA ILE A 170 9.08 6.44 -15.26
C ILE A 170 9.41 6.02 -16.68
N ILE A 171 9.03 4.81 -17.10
CA ILE A 171 8.92 4.49 -18.53
C ILE A 171 7.58 5.06 -19.00
N LEU A 172 7.59 6.33 -19.40
CA LEU A 172 6.54 6.93 -20.21
C LEU A 172 6.74 6.42 -21.65
N PHE A 173 5.89 5.49 -22.11
CA PHE A 173 5.66 5.38 -23.55
C PHE A 173 4.93 6.65 -23.98
N GLY A 174 5.70 7.61 -24.51
CA GLY A 174 5.18 8.84 -25.08
C GLY A 174 4.50 8.56 -26.42
N LEU A 175 3.18 8.69 -26.45
CA LEU A 175 2.46 9.06 -27.67
C LEU A 175 2.19 10.56 -27.58
N LYS A 176 2.98 11.35 -28.32
CA LYS A 176 2.64 12.74 -28.64
C LYS A 176 1.76 12.71 -29.88
N PHE A 177 0.51 13.17 -29.76
CA PHE A 177 -0.24 13.67 -30.90
C PHE A 177 0.05 15.17 -31.03
N LYS A 178 0.58 15.57 -32.18
CA LYS A 178 0.47 16.90 -32.75
C LYS A 178 -0.22 16.74 -34.10
#